data_AF-A0ABD6DCP7-F1
#
_entry.id   AF-A0ABD6DCP7-F1
#
_cell.length_a   1.000
_cell.length_b   1.000
_cell.length_c   1.000
_cell.angle_alpha   90.00
_cell.angle_beta   90.00
_cell.angle_gamma   90.00
#
_symmetry.space_group_name_H-M   'P 1'
#
loop_
_entity.id
_entity.type
_entity.pdbx_description
1 polymer ?
#
loop_
_entity_poly.entity_id
_entity_poly.type
_entity_poly.pdbx_seq_one_letter_code
_entity_poly.pdbx_strand_id
1 'polypeptide(L)' 'MDPRDLLAVATDESVDPYRREAAIKRLGEVSGPSERYLEALASGEALSPIEQSLATTVLDERLRARTNE' A
#
# COMPACT_ATOMS: atom_id res chain seq x y z
N MET A 1 -12.18 3.41 6.72
CA MET A 1 -11.94 3.40 5.26
C MET A 1 -11.64 1.97 4.90
N ASP A 2 -12.33 1.43 3.90
CA ASP A 2 -12.15 0.04 3.48
C ASP A 2 -10.79 -0.15 2.79
N PRO A 3 -10.10 -1.30 2.93
CA PRO A 3 -8.86 -1.56 2.22
C PRO A 3 -8.99 -1.40 0.69
N ARG A 4 -10.16 -1.67 0.12
CA ARG A 4 -10.42 -1.47 -1.31
C ARG A 4 -10.48 0.01 -1.69
N ASP A 5 -11.04 0.85 -0.83
CA ASP A 5 -11.07 2.31 -1.05
C ASP A 5 -9.65 2.88 -1.02
N LEU A 6 -8.82 2.39 -0.08
CA LEU A 6 -7.41 2.79 0.01
C LEU A 6 -6.62 2.39 -1.23
N LEU A 7 -6.85 1.18 -1.76
CA LEU A 7 -6.25 0.76 -3.02
C LEU A 7 -6.66 1.68 -4.18
N ALA A 8 -7.95 2.01 -4.28
CA ALA A 8 -8.44 2.90 -5.34
C ALA A 8 -7.76 4.27 -5.28
N VAL A 9 -7.58 4.84 -4.08
CA VAL A 9 -6.84 6.09 -3.88
C VAL A 9 -5.36 5.93 -4.26
N ALA A 10 -4.71 4.83 -3.87
CA ALA A 10 -3.30 4.60 -4.14
C ALA A 10 -2.97 4.49 -5.65
N THR A 11 -3.91 3.97 -6.46
CA THR A 11 -3.71 3.74 -7.90
C THR A 11 -4.29 4.84 -8.80
N ASP A 12 -4.97 5.84 -8.24
CA ASP A 12 -5.58 6.90 -9.04
C ASP A 12 -4.54 7.99 -9.35
N GLU A 13 -4.10 8.07 -10.61
CA GLU A 13 -3.12 9.07 -11.07
C GLU A 13 -3.58 10.52 -10.95
N SER A 14 -4.89 10.76 -10.83
CA SER A 14 -5.44 12.10 -10.63
C SER A 14 -5.36 12.57 -9.17
N VAL A 15 -5.10 11.64 -8.23
CA VAL A 15 -4.96 11.95 -6.82
C VAL A 15 -3.56 12.48 -6.54
N ASP A 16 -3.49 13.52 -5.71
CA ASP A 16 -2.25 14.10 -5.22
C ASP A 16 -1.29 13.02 -4.68
N PRO A 17 0.00 13.02 -5.07
CA PRO A 17 0.96 11.98 -4.67
C PRO A 17 1.04 11.75 -3.16
N TYR A 18 0.97 12.80 -2.33
CA TYR A 18 1.01 12.64 -0.88
C TYR A 18 -0.21 11.89 -0.35
N ARG A 19 -1.38 12.06 -0.98
CA ARG A 19 -2.59 11.31 -0.63
C ARG A 19 -2.48 9.84 -1.05
N ARG A 20 -1.85 9.54 -2.19
CA ARG A 20 -1.59 8.17 -2.62
C ARG A 20 -0.63 7.47 -1.66
N GLU A 21 0.48 8.12 -1.30
CA GLU A 21 1.41 7.62 -0.29
C GLU A 21 0.74 7.37 1.07
N ALA A 22 -0.13 8.29 1.51
CA ALA A 22 -0.88 8.11 2.75
C ALA A 22 -1.82 6.90 2.68
N ALA A 23 -2.43 6.65 1.52
CA ALA A 23 -3.28 5.47 1.31
C ALA A 23 -2.46 4.17 1.36
N ILE A 24 -1.27 4.14 0.76
CA ILE A 24 -0.33 3.00 0.83
C ILE A 24 0.07 2.71 2.28
N LYS A 25 0.45 3.74 3.05
CA LYS A 25 0.79 3.58 4.47
C LYS A 25 -0.39 3.03 5.28
N ARG A 26 -1.59 3.57 5.04
CA ARG A 26 -2.80 3.13 5.72
C ARG A 26 -3.21 1.70 5.38
N LEU A 27 -2.91 1.22 4.16
CA LEU A 27 -3.05 -0.21 3.81
C LEU A 27 -2.19 -1.10 4.72
N GLY A 28 -0.99 -0.66 5.09
CA GLY A 28 -0.12 -1.36 6.03
C GLY A 28 -0.71 -1.58 7.42
N GLU A 29 -1.57 -0.67 7.87
CA GLU A 29 -2.14 -0.65 9.21
C GLU A 29 -3.45 -1.44 9.34
N VAL A 30 -4.18 -1.64 8.23
CA VAL A 30 -5.49 -2.30 8.25
C VAL A 30 -5.36 -3.81 8.05
N SER A 31 -6.26 -4.58 8.65
CA SER A 31 -6.32 -6.04 8.50
C SER A 31 -7.18 -6.48 7.30
N GLY A 32 -7.08 -7.75 6.91
CA GLY A 32 -7.84 -8.32 5.81
C GLY A 32 -7.06 -8.37 4.49
N PRO A 33 -7.65 -7.97 3.34
CA PRO A 33 -7.02 -8.16 2.02
C PRO A 33 -5.88 -7.18 1.72
N SER A 34 -5.52 -6.30 2.66
CA SER A 34 -4.51 -5.26 2.49
C SER A 34 -3.13 -5.78 2.09
N GLU A 35 -2.73 -6.95 2.56
CA GLU A 35 -1.47 -7.58 2.16
C GLU A 35 -1.39 -7.81 0.65
N ARG A 36 -2.42 -8.44 0.06
CA ARG A 36 -2.49 -8.65 -1.39
C ARG A 36 -2.49 -7.34 -2.16
N TYR A 37 -3.08 -6.28 -1.59
CA TYR A 37 -3.06 -4.97 -2.21
C TYR A 37 -1.65 -4.35 -2.17
N LEU A 38 -0.92 -4.49 -1.06
CA LEU A 38 0.47 -4.05 -0.95
C LEU A 38 1.40 -4.85 -1.88
N GLU A 39 1.19 -6.15 -2.03
CA GLU A 39 1.91 -6.99 -3.01
C GLU A 39 1.68 -6.50 -4.45
N ALA A 40 0.42 -6.21 -4.80
CA ALA A 40 0.06 -5.69 -6.12
C ALA A 40 0.67 -4.30 -6.37
N LEU A 41 0.73 -3.44 -5.35
CA LEU A 41 1.36 -2.12 -5.45
C LEU A 41 2.90 -2.23 -5.54
N ALA A 42 3.52 -3.12 -4.78
CA ALA A 42 4.97 -3.34 -4.82
C ALA A 42 5.45 -3.91 -6.17
N SER A 43 4.59 -4.67 -6.87
CA SER A 43 4.90 -5.31 -8.16
C SER A 43 4.31 -4.60 -9.38
N GLY A 44 3.42 -3.63 -9.19
CA GLY A 44 2.61 -3.04 -10.26
C GLY A 44 3.27 -1.88 -10.98
N GLU A 45 3.14 -1.85 -12.31
CA GLU A 45 3.67 -0.78 -13.18
C GLU A 45 2.90 0.56 -13.09
N ALA A 46 1.73 0.59 -12.44
CA ALA A 46 0.86 1.75 -12.36
C ALA A 46 1.30 2.81 -11.32
N LEU A 47 2.39 2.57 -10.60
CA LEU A 47 2.90 3.45 -9.54
C LEU A 47 4.21 4.10 -9.94
N SER A 48 4.48 5.28 -9.37
CA SER A 48 5.82 5.85 -9.45
C SER A 48 6.83 4.97 -8.69
N PRO A 49 8.14 5.03 -9.03
CA PRO A 49 9.17 4.26 -8.31
C PRO A 49 9.20 4.53 -6.80
N ILE A 50 8.81 5.75 -6.37
CA ILE A 50 8.73 6.11 -4.95
C ILE A 50 7.59 5.36 -4.27
N GLU A 51 6.42 5.30 -4.90
CA GLU A 51 5.24 4.62 -4.36
C GLU A 51 5.41 3.10 -4.33
N GLN A 52 6.07 2.51 -5.34
CA GLN A 52 6.45 1.09 -5.33
C GLN A 52 7.41 0.76 -4.18
N SER A 53 8.44 1.60 -3.98
CA SER A 53 9.40 1.44 -2.88
C SER A 53 8.73 1.55 -1.52
N LEU A 54 7.80 2.51 -1.38
CA LEU A 54 7.00 2.67 -0.18
C LEU A 54 6.10 1.44 0.06
N ALA A 55 5.38 0.95 -0.95
CA ALA A 55 4.54 -0.24 -0.83
C ALA A 55 5.34 -1.49 -0.42
N THR A 56 6.54 -1.66 -0.99
CA THR A 56 7.47 -2.73 -0.61
C THR A 56 7.89 -2.63 0.85
N THR A 57 8.28 -1.42 1.29
CA THR A 57 8.69 -1.17 2.68
C THR A 57 7.55 -1.47 3.66
N VAL A 58 6.35 -0.98 3.36
CA VAL A 58 5.16 -1.18 4.19
C VAL A 58 4.77 -2.67 4.25
N LEU A 59 4.88 -3.40 3.15
CA LEU A 59 4.66 -4.85 3.11
C LEU A 59 5.66 -5.59 4.00
N ASP A 60 6.95 -5.28 3.87
CA ASP A 60 8.01 -5.88 4.67
C ASP A 60 7.82 -5.66 6.17
N GLU A 61 7.50 -4.43 6.58
CA GLU A 61 7.22 -4.09 7.98
C GLU A 61 6.05 -4.90 8.53
N ARG A 62 4.99 -5.04 7.74
CA ARG A 62 3.80 -5.81 8.11
C ARG A 62 4.10 -7.31 8.25
N LEU A 63 4.86 -7.89 7.33
CA LEU A 63 5.27 -9.30 7.40
C LEU A 63 6.14 -9.58 8.62
N ARG A 64 7.05 -8.65 8.95
CA ARG A 64 7.88 -8.72 10.16
C ARG A 64 7.04 -8.64 11.44
N ALA A 65 6.06 -7.73 11.49
CA ALA A 65 5.16 -7.60 12.63
C ALA A 65 4.39 -8.89 12.91
N ARG A 66 3.83 -9.53 11.87
CA ARG A 66 3.13 -10.82 11.99
C ARG A 66 4.02 -11.95 12.51
N THR A 67 5.27 -11.99 12.08
CA THR A 67 6.21 -13.06 12.48
C THR A 67 6.62 -12.96 13.96
N ASN A 68 6.44 -11.79 14.57
CA ASN A 68 6.75 -11.52 15.97
C ASN A 68 5.51 -11.60 16.90
N GLU A 69 4.32 -11.90 16.38
CA GLU A 69 3.09 -12.21 17.13
C GLU A 69 2.95 -13.72 17.37
#